data_AF-A0A7C6KE84-F1
#
_entry.id   AF-A0A7C6KE84-F1
#
_cell.length_a   1.000
_cell.length_b   1.000
_cell.length_c   1.000
_cell.angle_alpha   90.00
_cell.angle_beta   90.00
_cell.angle_gamma   90.00
#
_symmetry.space_group_name_H-M   'P 1'
#
loop_
_entity.id
_entity.type
_entity.pdbx_description
1 polymer ?
#
loop_
_entity_poly.entity_id
_entity_poly.type
_entity_poly.pdbx_seq_one_letter_code
_entity_poly.pdbx_strand_id
1 'polypeptide(L)'
;MGSMKLTPEKLTAFCAALAETCNVGRACRAVGISRQTAYNWREADADFALAWDRAMKAGLLALEDEAHRRAFEGTDEPVFYKGDECGSVRKYSDTLAIFLLKAHAPEKYRENTRMELTGANGGPVQISDTERAAKIAAILAAAKARKDGDVSDLV
;
A
#
# COMPACT_ATOMS: atom_id res chain seq x y z
N MET A 1 20.18 -30.33 -5.37
CA MET A 1 19.83 -29.37 -4.31
C MET A 1 18.37 -29.60 -3.97
N GLY A 2 18.06 -30.10 -2.77
CA GLY A 2 16.71 -30.60 -2.44
C GLY A 2 15.66 -29.49 -2.56
N SER A 3 14.58 -29.76 -3.30
CA SER A 3 13.43 -28.85 -3.37
C SER A 3 12.87 -28.64 -1.96
N MET A 4 12.93 -27.40 -1.48
CA MET A 4 12.39 -26.99 -0.19
C MET A 4 10.86 -27.01 -0.29
N LYS A 5 10.23 -28.03 0.27
CA LYS A 5 8.78 -28.21 0.22
C LYS A 5 8.05 -27.25 1.16
N LEU A 6 6.93 -26.72 0.68
CA LEU A 6 5.94 -26.05 1.52
C LEU A 6 5.26 -27.12 2.39
N THR A 7 5.41 -27.04 3.70
CA THR A 7 4.68 -27.89 4.67
C THR A 7 3.68 -27.03 5.44
N PRO A 8 2.62 -27.64 6.02
CA PRO A 8 1.65 -26.90 6.83
C PRO A 8 2.32 -26.09 7.95
N GLU A 9 3.34 -26.63 8.61
CA GLU A 9 4.04 -25.95 9.70
C GLU A 9 4.80 -24.71 9.20
N LYS A 10 5.46 -24.82 8.05
CA LYS A 10 6.14 -23.68 7.42
C LYS A 10 5.15 -22.63 6.92
N LEU A 11 4.01 -23.05 6.38
CA LEU A 11 2.94 -22.14 6.00
C LEU A 11 2.48 -21.33 7.21
N THR A 12 2.12 -22.01 8.31
CA THR A 12 1.64 -21.37 9.54
C THR A 12 2.68 -20.41 10.12
N ALA A 13 3.93 -20.84 10.28
CA ALA A 13 4.99 -19.99 10.84
C ALA A 13 5.33 -18.80 9.92
N PHE A 14 5.31 -18.98 8.60
CA PHE A 14 5.52 -17.90 7.64
C PHE A 14 4.39 -16.86 7.74
N CYS A 15 3.14 -17.31 7.69
CA CYS A 15 1.97 -16.44 7.75
C CYS A 15 1.86 -15.73 9.09
N ALA A 16 2.19 -16.38 10.21
CA ALA A 16 2.20 -15.73 11.53
C ALA A 16 3.21 -14.57 11.59
N ALA A 17 4.46 -14.81 11.19
CA ALA A 17 5.49 -13.77 11.17
C ALA A 17 5.15 -12.62 10.21
N LEU A 18 4.47 -12.93 9.09
CA LEU A 18 3.99 -11.92 8.16
C LEU A 18 2.82 -11.11 8.75
N ALA A 19 1.90 -11.76 9.46
CA ALA A 19 0.76 -11.13 10.12
C ALA A 19 1.14 -10.21 11.29
N GLU A 20 2.30 -10.41 11.90
CA GLU A 20 2.79 -9.53 12.96
C GLU A 20 3.49 -8.28 12.43
N THR A 21 4.09 -8.35 11.23
CA THR A 21 5.08 -7.33 10.83
C THR A 21 4.98 -6.82 9.40
N CYS A 22 4.11 -7.42 8.57
CA CYS A 22 4.06 -7.24 7.11
C CYS A 22 5.41 -7.40 6.39
N ASN A 23 6.43 -7.95 7.06
CA ASN A 23 7.79 -8.04 6.54
C ASN A 23 8.11 -9.44 6.01
N VAL A 24 8.05 -9.58 4.69
CA VAL A 24 8.36 -10.82 3.98
C VAL A 24 9.76 -11.36 4.32
N GLY A 25 10.75 -10.48 4.48
CA GLY A 25 12.10 -10.90 4.86
C GLY A 25 12.17 -11.52 6.26
N ARG A 26 11.42 -10.97 7.22
CA ARG A 26 11.30 -11.54 8.58
C ARG A 26 10.55 -12.87 8.54
N ALA A 27 9.46 -12.96 7.78
CA ALA A 27 8.71 -14.20 7.59
C ALA A 27 9.56 -15.30 6.94
N CYS A 28 10.37 -14.97 5.94
CA CYS A 28 11.31 -15.91 5.31
C CYS A 28 12.36 -16.44 6.31
N ARG A 29 12.93 -15.56 7.15
CA ARG A 29 13.88 -15.96 8.19
C ARG A 29 13.25 -16.87 9.24
N ALA A 30 11.98 -16.63 9.60
CA ALA A 30 11.26 -17.45 10.58
C ALA A 30 11.12 -18.92 10.14
N VAL A 31 11.12 -19.19 8.84
CA VAL A 31 10.96 -20.57 8.29
C VAL A 31 12.19 -21.06 7.53
N GLY A 32 13.30 -20.31 7.58
CA GLY A 32 14.58 -20.68 6.99
C GLY A 32 14.57 -20.77 5.45
N ILE A 33 13.83 -19.91 4.75
CA ILE A 33 13.76 -19.89 3.28
C ILE A 33 14.29 -18.58 2.68
N SER A 34 14.59 -18.61 1.38
CA SER A 34 14.84 -17.39 0.61
C SER A 34 13.51 -16.72 0.21
N ARG A 35 13.55 -15.41 -0.10
CA ARG A 35 12.39 -14.71 -0.67
C ARG A 35 11.93 -15.34 -1.98
N GLN A 36 12.87 -15.75 -2.85
CA GLN A 36 12.56 -16.43 -4.10
C GLN A 36 11.73 -17.69 -3.86
N THR A 37 12.11 -18.52 -2.88
CA THR A 37 11.36 -19.71 -2.50
C THR A 37 9.93 -19.36 -2.07
N ALA A 38 9.76 -18.31 -1.26
CA ALA A 38 8.46 -17.87 -0.79
C ALA A 38 7.54 -17.39 -1.93
N TYR A 39 8.09 -16.64 -2.90
CA TYR A 39 7.34 -16.24 -4.10
C TYR A 39 7.02 -17.42 -5.01
N ASN A 40 7.94 -18.37 -5.20
CA ASN A 40 7.67 -19.59 -5.96
C ASN A 40 6.53 -20.40 -5.33
N TRP A 41 6.46 -20.48 -3.99
CA TRP A 41 5.33 -21.10 -3.30
C TRP A 41 4.02 -20.34 -3.54
N ARG A 42 4.06 -18.99 -3.53
CA ARG A 42 2.89 -18.14 -3.82
C ARG A 42 2.37 -18.30 -5.24
N GLU A 43 3.25 -18.55 -6.21
CA GLU A 43 2.85 -18.81 -7.59
C GLU A 43 2.32 -20.24 -7.78
N ALA A 44 2.92 -21.22 -7.09
CA ALA A 44 2.58 -22.63 -7.27
C ALA A 44 1.37 -23.11 -6.46
N ASP A 45 1.03 -22.43 -5.35
CA ASP A 45 0.02 -22.87 -4.39
C ASP A 45 -0.97 -21.73 -4.08
N ALA A 46 -2.22 -21.91 -4.51
CA ALA A 46 -3.28 -20.91 -4.36
C ALA A 46 -3.71 -20.72 -2.90
N ASP A 47 -3.64 -21.76 -2.06
CA ASP A 47 -4.01 -21.68 -0.65
C ASP A 47 -2.95 -20.90 0.13
N PHE A 48 -1.67 -21.12 -0.18
CA PHE A 48 -0.57 -20.30 0.35
C PHE A 48 -0.69 -18.85 -0.08
N ALA A 49 -1.05 -18.57 -1.34
CA ALA A 49 -1.27 -17.21 -1.80
C ALA A 49 -2.39 -16.50 -1.04
N LEU A 50 -3.52 -17.20 -0.82
CA LEU A 50 -4.62 -16.67 -0.03
C LEU A 50 -4.23 -16.43 1.43
N ALA A 51 -3.51 -17.37 2.04
CA ALA A 51 -3.02 -17.25 3.42
C ALA A 51 -2.02 -16.10 3.56
N TRP A 52 -1.14 -15.91 2.57
CA TRP A 52 -0.23 -14.78 2.49
C TRP A 52 -0.98 -13.46 2.44
N ASP A 53 -1.98 -13.33 1.57
CA ASP A 53 -2.71 -12.07 1.42
C ASP A 53 -3.49 -11.72 2.70
N ARG A 54 -4.07 -12.72 3.38
CA ARG A 54 -4.69 -12.54 4.70
C ARG A 54 -3.67 -12.09 5.75
N ALA A 55 -2.52 -12.74 5.81
CA ALA A 55 -1.45 -12.37 6.73
C ALA A 55 -0.90 -10.97 6.44
N MET A 56 -0.73 -10.60 5.17
CA MET A 56 -0.28 -9.26 4.80
C MET A 56 -1.25 -8.17 5.28
N LYS A 57 -2.56 -8.40 5.12
CA LYS A 57 -3.58 -7.47 5.65
C LYS A 57 -3.50 -7.33 7.17
N ALA A 58 -3.37 -8.44 7.90
CA ALA A 58 -3.19 -8.41 9.35
C ALA A 58 -1.90 -7.67 9.76
N GLY A 59 -0.81 -7.90 9.03
CA GLY A 59 0.46 -7.21 9.27
C GLY A 59 0.41 -5.71 9.01
N LEU A 60 -0.41 -5.26 8.07
CA LEU A 60 -0.64 -3.82 7.86
C LEU A 60 -1.39 -3.20 9.03
N LEU A 61 -2.41 -3.88 9.57
CA LEU A 61 -3.09 -3.42 10.79
C LEU A 61 -2.13 -3.35 11.98
N ALA A 62 -1.28 -4.35 12.17
CA ALA A 62 -0.26 -4.33 13.22
C ALA A 62 0.76 -3.19 13.03
N LEU A 63 1.10 -2.85 11.79
CA LEU A 63 1.97 -1.71 11.49
C LEU A 63 1.26 -0.36 11.76
N GLU A 64 -0.03 -0.26 11.48
CA GLU A 64 -0.86 0.90 11.83
C GLU A 64 -0.94 1.09 13.35
N ASP A 65 -1.14 0.01 14.11
CA ASP A 65 -1.14 0.04 15.57
C ASP A 65 0.21 0.51 16.14
N GLU A 66 1.33 0.02 15.61
CA GLU A 66 2.66 0.49 16.02
C GLU A 66 2.90 1.96 15.62
N ALA A 67 2.38 2.40 14.47
CA ALA A 67 2.42 3.79 14.08
C ALA A 67 1.62 4.67 15.05
N HIS A 68 0.42 4.23 15.45
CA HIS A 68 -0.40 4.86 16.48
C HIS A 68 0.35 4.95 17.80
N ARG A 69 0.92 3.85 18.29
CA ARG A 69 1.67 3.79 19.54
C ARG A 69 2.83 4.79 19.53
N ARG A 70 3.62 4.83 18.46
CA ARG A 70 4.77 5.76 18.34
C ARG A 70 4.34 7.23 18.19
N ALA A 71 3.24 7.49 17.52
CA ALA A 71 2.71 8.85 17.35
C ALA A 71 2.11 9.38 18.65
N PHE A 72 1.31 8.56 19.35
CA PHE A 72 0.49 8.99 20.47
C PHE A 72 1.10 8.70 21.84
N GLU A 73 1.66 7.50 22.05
CA GLU A 73 2.29 7.11 23.32
C GLU A 73 3.79 7.43 23.35
N GLY A 74 4.43 7.43 22.18
CA GLY A 74 5.85 7.69 22.00
C GLY A 74 6.75 6.47 22.28
N THR A 75 8.06 6.71 22.24
CA THR A 75 9.12 5.73 22.56
C THR A 75 10.13 6.37 23.51
N ASP A 76 10.56 5.62 24.53
CA ASP A 76 11.63 6.09 25.41
C ASP A 76 12.97 5.98 24.70
N GLU A 77 13.70 7.10 24.65
CA GLU A 77 15.07 7.16 24.17
C GLU A 77 16.00 7.40 25.36
N PRO A 78 17.01 6.52 25.59
CA PRO A 78 17.96 6.71 26.67
C PRO A 78 18.81 7.96 26.45
N VAL A 79 19.04 8.69 27.53
CA VAL A 79 19.92 9.88 27.56
C VAL A 79 21.23 9.47 28.21
N PHE A 80 22.33 9.72 27.51
CA PHE A 80 23.68 9.44 27.99
C PHE A 80 24.43 10.72 28.30
N TYR A 81 25.13 10.75 29.43
CA TYR A 81 26.06 11.81 29.78
C TYR A 81 27.40 11.19 30.20
N LYS A 82 28.47 11.57 29.51
CA LYS A 82 29.83 11.02 29.72
C LYS A 82 29.95 9.49 29.63
N GLY A 83 29.07 8.84 28.86
CA GLY A 83 29.08 7.39 28.64
C GLY A 83 28.15 6.60 29.56
N ASP A 84 27.59 7.24 30.59
CA ASP A 84 26.62 6.64 31.49
C ASP A 84 25.20 7.03 31.10
N GLU A 85 24.27 6.06 31.11
CA GLU A 85 22.84 6.33 30.95
C GLU A 85 22.34 7.07 32.19
N CYS A 86 21.82 8.28 32.01
CA CYS A 86 21.41 9.17 33.09
C CYS A 86 19.90 9.46 33.12
N GLY A 87 19.13 8.85 32.21
CA GLY A 87 17.68 8.96 32.16
C GLY A 87 17.12 8.56 30.80
N SER A 88 15.83 8.85 30.57
CA SER A 88 15.17 8.65 29.29
C SER A 88 14.30 9.86 28.93
N VAL A 89 14.17 10.12 27.63
CA VAL A 89 13.23 11.10 27.09
C VAL A 89 12.20 10.36 26.25
N ARG A 90 10.92 10.61 26.52
CA ARG A 90 9.83 10.13 25.67
C ARG A 90 9.81 10.93 24.37
N LYS A 91 10.07 10.28 23.23
CA LYS A 91 9.96 10.87 21.90
C LYS A 91 8.68 10.42 21.20
N TYR A 92 7.96 11.37 20.64
CA TYR A 92 6.79 11.14 19.80
C TYR A 92 7.18 11.28 18.33
N SER A 93 6.39 10.69 17.43
CA SER A 93 6.60 10.82 16.00
C SER A 93 5.51 11.67 15.34
N ASP A 94 5.78 12.98 15.21
CA ASP A 94 4.87 13.92 14.55
C ASP A 94 4.60 13.54 13.09
N THR A 95 5.60 12.99 12.40
CA THR A 95 5.43 12.48 11.03
C THR A 95 4.41 11.36 10.98
N LEU A 96 4.47 10.39 11.90
CA LEU A 96 3.46 9.32 11.97
C LEU A 96 2.10 9.90 12.37
N ALA A 97 2.04 10.85 13.30
CA ALA A 97 0.80 11.53 13.65
C ALA A 97 0.16 12.20 12.42
N ILE A 98 0.94 12.90 11.60
CA ILE A 98 0.47 13.53 10.36
C ILE A 98 -0.07 12.47 9.37
N PHE A 99 0.62 11.34 9.20
CA PHE A 99 0.15 10.26 8.34
C PHE A 99 -1.19 9.69 8.81
N LEU A 100 -1.34 9.47 10.12
CA LEU A 100 -2.58 8.95 10.71
C LEU A 100 -3.73 9.95 10.58
N LEU A 101 -3.49 11.24 10.81
CA LEU A 101 -4.49 12.29 10.60
C LEU A 101 -4.96 12.34 9.14
N LYS A 102 -4.03 12.22 8.18
CA LYS A 102 -4.37 12.16 6.75
C LYS A 102 -5.14 10.90 6.37
N ALA A 103 -4.86 9.77 7.01
CA ALA A 103 -5.55 8.51 6.77
C ALA A 103 -6.99 8.54 7.32
N HIS A 104 -7.20 9.06 8.53
CA HIS A 104 -8.50 9.02 9.22
C HIS A 104 -9.42 10.22 8.96
N ALA A 105 -8.87 11.37 8.56
CA ALA A 105 -9.63 12.57 8.23
C ALA A 105 -9.05 13.26 6.97
N PRO A 106 -9.02 12.57 5.81
CA PRO A 106 -8.41 13.06 4.58
C PRO A 106 -9.04 14.37 4.08
N GLU A 107 -10.34 14.58 4.27
CA GLU A 107 -11.04 15.81 3.91
C GLU A 107 -10.48 17.05 4.61
N LYS A 108 -9.87 16.87 5.80
CA LYS A 108 -9.30 17.94 6.60
C LYS A 108 -7.78 18.06 6.44
N TYR A 109 -7.07 16.94 6.37
CA TYR A 109 -5.60 16.93 6.50
C TYR A 109 -4.85 16.50 5.24
N ARG A 110 -5.54 15.93 4.24
CA ARG A 110 -4.89 15.58 2.96
C ARG A 110 -4.40 16.85 2.28
N GLU A 111 -3.27 16.74 1.60
CA GLU A 111 -2.77 17.81 0.75
C GLU A 111 -3.73 18.07 -0.42
N ASN A 112 -4.22 19.29 -0.50
CA ASN A 112 -4.96 19.78 -1.65
C ASN A 112 -3.97 20.45 -2.60
N THR A 113 -3.64 19.78 -3.70
CA THR A 113 -2.86 20.39 -4.78
C THR A 113 -3.81 21.00 -5.80
N ARG A 114 -3.77 22.34 -5.93
CA ARG A 114 -4.42 23.02 -7.04
C ARG A 114 -3.47 22.99 -8.24
N MET A 115 -3.79 22.14 -9.22
CA MET A 115 -3.05 22.06 -10.48
C MET A 115 -3.73 22.92 -11.53
N GLU A 116 -3.06 23.98 -11.98
CA GLU A 116 -3.47 24.78 -13.12
C GLU A 116 -2.77 24.23 -14.37
N LEU A 117 -3.55 23.79 -15.37
CA LEU A 117 -3.03 23.21 -16.60
C LEU A 117 -2.97 24.29 -17.70
N THR A 118 -1.76 24.74 -18.04
CA THR A 118 -1.52 25.68 -19.14
C THR A 118 -0.66 25.05 -20.24
N GLY A 119 -0.83 25.53 -21.47
CA GLY A 119 0.07 25.24 -22.58
C GLY A 119 1.40 25.99 -22.48
N ALA A 120 2.20 25.94 -23.55
CA ALA A 120 3.50 26.58 -23.61
C ALA A 120 3.42 28.08 -23.24
N ASN A 121 4.33 28.53 -22.38
CA ASN A 121 4.42 29.91 -21.90
C ASN A 121 3.15 30.42 -21.20
N GLY A 122 2.37 29.55 -20.56
CA GLY A 122 1.11 29.94 -19.90
C GLY A 122 -0.05 30.16 -20.86
N GLY A 123 0.13 29.85 -22.15
CA GLY A 123 -0.91 29.94 -23.16
C GLY A 123 -1.96 28.82 -23.05
N PRO A 124 -2.96 28.80 -23.94
CA PRO A 124 -3.94 27.71 -24.00
C PRO A 124 -3.27 26.36 -24.27
N VAL A 125 -3.82 25.29 -23.68
CA VAL A 125 -3.41 23.92 -24.02
C VAL A 125 -3.68 23.69 -25.50
N GLN A 126 -2.62 23.42 -26.26
CA GLN A 126 -2.71 23.17 -27.69
C GLN A 126 -3.13 21.71 -27.91
N ILE A 127 -4.22 21.51 -28.64
CA ILE A 127 -4.66 20.21 -29.14
C ILE A 127 -4.73 20.38 -30.66
N SER A 128 -4.21 19.45 -31.44
CA SER A 128 -4.36 19.53 -32.90
C SER A 128 -5.81 19.31 -33.32
N ASP A 129 -6.21 19.83 -34.48
CA ASP A 129 -7.57 19.66 -34.96
C ASP A 129 -7.90 18.20 -35.29
N THR A 130 -6.91 17.43 -35.74
CA THR A 130 -7.01 15.98 -35.92
C THR A 130 -7.30 15.26 -34.60
N GLU A 131 -6.60 15.62 -33.52
CA GLU A 131 -6.85 15.04 -32.19
C GLU A 131 -8.20 15.46 -31.61
N ARG A 132 -8.64 16.70 -31.86
CA ARG A 132 -9.98 17.16 -31.47
C ARG A 132 -11.07 16.36 -32.19
N ALA A 133 -10.96 16.21 -33.50
CA ALA A 133 -11.92 15.46 -34.30
C ALA A 133 -12.00 13.98 -33.85
N ALA A 134 -10.85 13.35 -33.60
CA ALA A 134 -10.78 11.98 -33.10
C ALA A 134 -11.46 11.83 -31.73
N LYS A 135 -11.24 12.77 -30.78
CA LYS A 135 -11.90 12.75 -29.47
C LYS A 135 -13.41 12.93 -29.58
N ILE A 136 -13.87 13.86 -30.41
CA ILE A 136 -15.31 14.09 -30.63
C ILE A 136 -15.97 12.84 -31.23
N ALA A 137 -15.34 12.23 -32.23
CA ALA A 137 -15.83 10.99 -32.84
C ALA A 137 -15.92 9.86 -31.82
N ALA A 138 -14.91 9.70 -30.95
CA ALA A 138 -14.92 8.70 -29.89
C ALA A 138 -16.04 8.93 -28.87
N ILE A 139 -16.28 10.18 -28.46
CA ILE A 139 -17.39 10.53 -27.54
C ILE A 139 -18.75 10.23 -28.19
N LEU A 140 -18.94 10.60 -29.46
CA LEU A 140 -20.17 10.32 -30.20
C LEU A 140 -20.41 8.80 -30.36
N ALA A 141 -19.38 8.03 -30.66
CA ALA A 141 -19.47 6.58 -30.75
C ALA A 141 -19.86 5.94 -29.41
N ALA A 142 -19.25 6.38 -28.30
CA ALA A 142 -19.60 5.92 -26.96
C ALA A 142 -21.04 6.28 -26.58
N ALA A 143 -21.50 7.48 -26.94
CA ALA A 143 -22.88 7.91 -26.69
C ALA A 143 -23.89 7.09 -27.51
N LYS A 144 -23.58 6.80 -28.78
CA LYS A 144 -24.41 5.95 -29.63
C LYS A 144 -24.51 4.53 -29.11
N ALA A 145 -23.38 3.93 -28.74
CA ALA A 145 -23.36 2.57 -28.16
C ALA A 145 -24.19 2.47 -26.87
N ARG A 146 -24.19 3.52 -26.01
CA ARG A 146 -25.08 3.57 -24.83
C ARG A 146 -26.55 3.60 -25.22
N LYS A 147 -26.92 4.45 -26.18
CA LYS A 147 -28.31 4.54 -26.66
C LYS A 147 -28.78 3.23 -27.28
N ASP A 148 -27.94 2.57 -28.07
CA ASP A 148 -28.28 1.31 -28.73
C ASP A 148 -28.35 0.14 -27.72
N GLY A 149 -27.51 0.16 -26.67
CA GLY A 149 -27.58 -0.78 -25.55
C GLY A 149 -28.82 -0.61 -24.66
N ASP A 150 -29.23 0.64 -24.38
CA ASP A 150 -30.44 0.97 -23.61
C ASP A 150 -31.74 0.55 -24.33
N VAL A 151 -31.68 0.42 -25.67
CA VAL A 151 -32.78 -0.11 -26.49
C VAL A 151 -32.77 -1.64 -26.53
N SER A 152 -31.61 -2.28 -26.29
CA SER A 152 -31.47 -3.74 -26.27
C SER A 152 -32.06 -4.40 -25.02
N ASP A 153 -32.22 -3.65 -23.91
CA ASP A 153 -32.79 -4.15 -22.64
C ASP A 153 -34.33 -3.98 -22.56
N LEU A 154 -34.97 -3.52 -23.64
CA LEU A 154 -36.42 -3.26 -23.72
C LEU A 154 -37.16 -4.13 -24.76
N VAL A 155 -36.55 -5.20 -25.27
CA VAL A 155 -37.18 -6.18 -26.18
C VAL A 155 -37.14 -7.59 -25.60
#